data_AF-A0AAE3EEL5-F1
#
_entry.id   AF-A0AAE3EEL5-F1
#
_cell.length_a   1.000
_cell.length_b   1.000
_cell.length_c   1.000
_cell.angle_alpha   90.00
_cell.angle_beta   90.00
_cell.angle_gamma   90.00
#
_symmetry.space_group_name_H-M   'P 1'
#
loop_
_entity.id
_entity.type
_entity.pdbx_description
1 polymer ?
#
loop_
_entity_poly.entity_id
_entity_poly.type
_entity_poly.pdbx_seq_one_letter_code
_entity_poly.pdbx_strand_id
1 'polypeptide(L)'
;QNETPIGKLMHDFSCTDASEMYYDVLAERVKFFKESKEGVAIMCRAMEEMRIESWQEGVEEGRKDTALRMLKAGKYALDEIAEMSGLSLEDVKALDVNKMA
;
A
#
# COMPACT_ATOMS: atom_id res chain seq x y z
N GLN A 1 -21.74 6.69 28.11
CA GLN A 1 -20.65 7.48 27.49
C GLN A 1 -20.84 7.68 25.98
N ASN A 2 -21.64 6.85 25.29
CA ASN A 2 -21.84 6.93 23.83
C ASN A 2 -22.75 8.08 23.36
N GLU A 3 -23.52 8.71 24.24
CA GLU A 3 -24.48 9.76 23.86
C GLU A 3 -23.89 11.19 23.79
N THR A 4 -22.61 11.35 24.15
CA THR A 4 -21.96 12.65 24.03
C THR A 4 -21.76 13.01 22.55
N PRO A 5 -21.68 14.29 22.16
CA PRO A 5 -21.38 14.67 20.77
C PRO A 5 -20.12 13.99 20.23
N ILE A 6 -19.06 13.94 21.06
CA ILE A 6 -17.84 13.22 20.70
C ILE A 6 -18.05 11.71 20.59
N GLY A 7 -18.86 11.11 21.46
CA GLY A 7 -19.21 9.68 21.41
C GLY A 7 -19.95 9.31 20.12
N LYS A 8 -20.90 10.15 19.69
CA LYS A 8 -21.63 9.99 18.42
C LYS A 8 -20.71 10.14 17.21
N LEU A 9 -19.76 11.07 17.28
CA LEU A 9 -18.78 11.25 16.21
C LEU A 9 -17.86 10.03 16.07
N MET A 10 -17.40 9.49 17.21
CA MET A 10 -16.59 8.27 17.21
C MET A 10 -17.38 7.05 16.72
N HIS A 11 -18.67 6.96 17.04
CA HIS A 11 -19.55 5.95 16.45
C HIS A 11 -19.56 6.06 14.93
N ASP A 12 -19.82 7.25 14.39
CA ASP A 12 -19.93 7.46 12.94
C ASP A 12 -18.62 7.12 12.22
N PHE A 13 -17.45 7.50 12.75
CA PHE A 13 -16.17 7.12 12.12
C PHE A 13 -15.94 5.61 12.02
N SER A 14 -16.55 4.82 12.91
CA SER A 14 -16.51 3.36 12.87
C SER A 14 -17.70 2.73 12.14
N CYS A 15 -18.75 3.50 11.88
CA CYS A 15 -19.98 3.01 11.27
C CYS A 15 -19.79 2.79 9.77
N THR A 16 -20.31 1.67 9.27
CA THR A 16 -20.23 1.33 7.84
C THR A 16 -21.54 1.55 7.10
N ASP A 17 -22.65 1.66 7.81
CA ASP A 17 -23.97 1.92 7.24
C ASP A 17 -24.33 3.40 7.41
N ALA A 18 -24.66 4.07 6.30
CA ALA A 18 -25.03 5.47 6.34
C ALA A 18 -26.36 5.71 7.09
N SER A 19 -27.27 4.73 7.16
CA SER A 19 -28.54 4.90 7.87
C SER A 19 -28.41 4.93 9.39
N GLU A 20 -27.32 4.36 9.91
CA GLU A 20 -27.07 4.26 11.35
C GLU A 20 -26.19 5.40 11.86
N MET A 21 -25.73 6.31 11.00
CA MET A 21 -24.90 7.45 11.38
C MET A 21 -25.72 8.57 12.02
N TYR A 22 -25.14 9.25 13.00
CA TYR A 22 -25.78 10.37 13.71
C TYR A 22 -25.63 11.72 13.00
N TYR A 23 -24.52 11.93 12.28
CA TYR A 23 -24.21 13.18 11.61
C TYR A 23 -24.44 13.08 10.10
N ASP A 24 -25.42 13.84 9.60
CA ASP A 24 -25.84 13.84 8.19
C ASP A 24 -24.67 14.04 7.22
N VAL A 25 -23.73 14.94 7.55
CA VAL A 25 -22.56 15.22 6.70
C VAL A 25 -21.71 13.97 6.48
N LEU A 26 -21.55 13.12 7.50
CA LEU A 26 -20.83 11.85 7.38
C LEU A 26 -21.69 10.80 6.67
N ALA A 27 -22.97 10.71 7.02
CA ALA A 27 -23.93 9.80 6.40
C ALA A 27 -24.01 10.00 4.88
N GLU A 28 -24.16 11.25 4.42
CA GLU A 28 -24.21 11.61 3.01
C GLU A 28 -22.93 11.22 2.28
N ARG A 29 -21.76 11.43 2.90
CA ARG A 29 -20.47 11.11 2.28
C ARG A 29 -20.25 9.60 2.17
N VAL A 30 -20.60 8.84 3.21
CA VAL A 30 -20.56 7.37 3.19
C VAL A 30 -21.52 6.83 2.15
N LYS A 31 -22.76 7.34 2.14
CA LYS A 31 -23.77 6.98 1.15
C LYS A 31 -23.30 7.22 -0.28
N PHE A 32 -22.72 8.39 -0.55
CA PHE A 32 -22.16 8.69 -1.86
C PHE A 32 -21.12 7.64 -2.28
N PHE A 33 -20.13 7.36 -1.45
CA PHE A 33 -19.05 6.44 -1.81
C PHE A 33 -19.45 4.97 -1.86
N LYS A 34 -20.48 4.56 -1.11
CA LYS A 34 -20.90 3.14 -1.02
C LYS A 34 -22.11 2.78 -1.87
N GLU A 35 -22.99 3.73 -2.15
CA GLU A 35 -24.28 3.46 -2.80
C GLU A 35 -24.44 4.17 -4.15
N SER A 36 -23.76 5.30 -4.37
CA SER A 36 -23.83 5.98 -5.67
C SER A 36 -22.93 5.29 -6.70
N LYS A 37 -23.39 5.19 -7.95
CA LYS A 37 -22.59 4.58 -9.03
C LYS A 37 -21.24 5.28 -9.22
N GLU A 38 -21.23 6.61 -9.14
CA GLU A 38 -20.03 7.42 -9.28
C GLU A 38 -19.06 7.21 -8.10
N GLY A 39 -19.56 7.30 -6.87
CA GLY A 39 -18.74 7.10 -5.69
C GLY A 39 -18.17 5.68 -5.59
N VAL A 40 -18.97 4.67 -5.95
CA VAL A 40 -18.50 3.27 -6.03
C VAL A 40 -17.40 3.13 -7.08
N ALA A 41 -17.55 3.76 -8.26
CA ALA A 41 -16.52 3.72 -9.29
C ALA A 41 -15.20 4.37 -8.83
N ILE A 42 -15.27 5.47 -8.09
CA ILE A 42 -14.09 6.12 -7.48
C ILE A 42 -13.41 5.18 -6.49
N MET A 43 -14.19 4.58 -5.57
CA MET A 43 -13.64 3.66 -4.56
C MET A 43 -13.03 2.40 -5.20
N CYS A 44 -13.68 1.83 -6.22
CA CYS A 44 -13.14 0.69 -6.96
C CYS A 44 -11.81 1.03 -7.63
N ARG A 45 -11.68 2.21 -8.25
CA ARG A 45 -10.42 2.65 -8.84
C ARG A 45 -9.33 2.80 -7.77
N ALA A 46 -9.63 3.46 -6.66
CA ALA A 46 -8.67 3.65 -5.57
C ALA A 46 -8.15 2.31 -5.01
N MET A 47 -9.03 1.33 -4.85
CA MET A 47 -8.64 -0.01 -4.40
C MET A 47 -7.77 -0.75 -5.42
N GLU A 48 -8.03 -0.55 -6.72
CA GLU A 48 -7.22 -1.15 -7.78
C GLU A 48 -5.84 -0.51 -7.90
N GLU A 49 -5.76 0.82 -7.79
CA GLU A 49 -4.49 1.55 -7.74
C GLU A 49 -3.65 1.07 -6.55
N MET A 50 -4.24 0.98 -5.35
CA MET A 50 -3.57 0.43 -4.17
C MET A 50 -3.05 -1.00 -4.40
N ARG A 51 -3.83 -1.86 -5.06
CA ARG A 51 -3.42 -3.23 -5.39
C ARG A 51 -2.20 -3.23 -6.31
N ILE A 52 -2.24 -2.41 -7.36
CA ILE A 52 -1.17 -2.33 -8.36
C ILE A 52 0.12 -1.81 -7.72
N GLU A 53 0.02 -0.73 -6.93
CA GLU A 53 1.16 -0.16 -6.20
C GLU A 53 1.76 -1.17 -5.23
N SER A 54 0.93 -1.81 -4.40
CA SER A 54 1.39 -2.82 -3.44
C SER A 54 2.08 -4.01 -4.13
N TRP A 55 1.56 -4.44 -5.28
CA TRP A 55 2.17 -5.50 -6.07
C TRP A 55 3.53 -5.08 -6.64
N GLN A 56 3.62 -3.88 -7.21
CA GLN A 56 4.87 -3.34 -7.74
C GLN A 56 5.93 -3.18 -6.66
N GLU A 57 5.55 -2.62 -5.50
CA GLU A 57 6.44 -2.51 -4.34
C GLU A 57 6.93 -3.88 -3.87
N GLY A 58 6.04 -4.87 -3.77
CA GLY A 58 6.41 -6.23 -3.39
C GLY A 58 7.36 -6.92 -4.39
N VAL A 59 7.17 -6.68 -5.70
CA VAL A 59 8.09 -7.16 -6.74
C VAL A 59 9.46 -6.51 -6.59
N GLU A 60 9.51 -5.19 -6.43
CA GLU A 60 10.76 -4.45 -6.25
C GLU A 60 11.51 -4.85 -4.96
N GLU A 61 10.79 -5.02 -3.85
CA GLU A 61 11.37 -5.51 -2.60
C GLU A 61 11.90 -6.94 -2.75
N GLY A 62 11.17 -7.82 -3.43
CA GLY A 62 11.61 -9.18 -3.71
C GLY A 62 12.87 -9.24 -4.58
N ARG A 63 12.99 -8.36 -5.57
CA ARG A 63 14.20 -8.21 -6.41
C ARG A 63 15.39 -7.76 -5.57
N LYS A 64 15.21 -6.73 -4.73
CA LYS A 64 16.25 -6.22 -3.81
C LYS A 64 16.68 -7.27 -2.79
N ASP A 65 15.75 -7.97 -2.15
CA ASP A 65 16.08 -9.03 -1.19
C ASP A 65 16.85 -10.18 -1.84
N THR A 66 16.47 -10.56 -3.07
CA THR A 66 17.21 -11.56 -3.86
C THR A 66 18.65 -11.12 -4.11
N ALA A 67 18.85 -9.88 -4.58
CA ALA A 67 20.18 -9.32 -4.80
C ALA A 67 21.01 -9.26 -3.50
N LEU A 68 20.43 -8.79 -2.40
CA LEU A 68 21.09 -8.73 -1.10
C LEU A 68 21.52 -10.11 -0.59
N ARG A 69 20.69 -11.15 -0.76
CA ARG A 69 21.05 -12.53 -0.42
C ARG A 69 22.22 -13.05 -1.26
N MET A 70 22.26 -12.72 -2.55
CA MET A 70 23.37 -13.10 -3.44
C MET A 70 24.65 -12.35 -3.12
N LEU A 71 24.57 -11.03 -2.88
CA LEU A 71 25.68 -10.20 -2.42
C LEU A 71 26.21 -10.71 -1.08
N LYS A 72 25.34 -11.13 -0.16
CA LYS A 72 25.73 -11.74 1.12
C LYS A 72 26.44 -13.09 0.92
N ALA A 73 26.00 -13.89 -0.05
CA ALA A 73 26.66 -15.16 -0.37
C ALA A 73 28.09 -14.97 -0.92
N GLY A 74 28.35 -13.86 -1.63
CA GLY A 74 29.68 -13.51 -2.14
C GLY A 74 30.20 -14.46 -3.22
N LYS A 75 29.30 -15.16 -3.92
CA LYS A 75 29.63 -16.21 -4.91
C LYS A 75 29.45 -15.77 -6.37
N TYR A 76 28.78 -14.65 -6.60
CA TYR A 76 28.34 -14.21 -7.91
C TYR A 76 28.97 -12.86 -8.24
N ALA A 77 29.30 -12.63 -9.50
CA ALA A 77 29.71 -11.31 -9.98
C ALA A 77 28.51 -10.34 -9.97
N LEU A 78 28.78 -9.03 -9.85
CA LEU A 78 27.71 -8.02 -9.78
C LEU A 78 26.78 -8.03 -11.00
N ASP A 79 27.33 -8.31 -12.19
CA ASP A 79 26.56 -8.43 -13.43
C ASP A 79 25.61 -9.64 -13.41
N GLU A 80 26.05 -10.78 -12.85
CA GLU A 80 25.21 -11.98 -12.67
C GLU A 80 24.10 -11.73 -11.65
N ILE A 81 24.40 -11.00 -10.57
CA ILE A 81 23.39 -10.63 -9.56
C ILE A 81 22.34 -9.70 -10.16
N ALA A 82 22.74 -8.74 -11.00
CA ALA A 82 21.82 -7.86 -11.71
C ALA A 82 20.88 -8.66 -12.62
N GLU A 83 21.42 -9.60 -13.41
CA GLU A 83 20.60 -10.48 -14.26
C GLU A 83 19.63 -11.34 -13.44
N MET A 84 20.11 -12.03 -12.40
CA MET A 84 19.30 -12.97 -11.62
C MET A 84 18.24 -12.29 -10.74
N SER A 85 18.54 -11.12 -10.18
CA SER A 85 17.57 -10.31 -9.42
C SER A 85 16.69 -9.45 -10.33
N GLY A 86 17.02 -9.41 -11.62
CA GLY A 86 16.44 -8.51 -12.61
C GLY A 86 16.81 -7.04 -12.43
N LEU A 87 17.51 -6.62 -11.37
CA LEU A 87 17.86 -5.22 -11.11
C LEU A 87 18.87 -4.67 -12.13
N SER A 88 18.99 -3.33 -12.19
CA SER A 88 20.10 -2.73 -12.93
C SER A 88 21.43 -2.97 -12.22
N LEU A 89 22.53 -2.98 -12.97
CA LEU A 89 23.87 -3.09 -12.39
C LEU A 89 24.18 -1.92 -11.43
N GLU A 90 23.64 -0.74 -11.71
CA GLU A 90 23.78 0.44 -10.85
C GLU A 90 23.10 0.24 -9.50
N ASP A 91 21.87 -0.30 -9.49
CA ASP A 91 21.14 -0.61 -8.26
C ASP A 91 21.86 -1.67 -7.44
N VAL A 92 22.38 -2.72 -8.07
CA VAL A 92 23.15 -3.77 -7.39
C VAL A 92 24.42 -3.20 -6.76
N LYS A 93 25.15 -2.32 -7.47
CA LYS A 93 26.33 -1.63 -6.93
C LYS A 93 25.96 -0.73 -5.75
N ALA A 94 24.84 -0.01 -5.81
CA ALA A 94 24.36 0.81 -4.70
C ALA A 94 24.00 -0.04 -3.47
N LEU A 95 23.37 -1.20 -3.67
CA LEU A 95 23.08 -2.15 -2.59
C LEU A 95 24.35 -2.74 -1.96
N ASP A 96 25.37 -3.03 -2.76
CA ASP A 96 26.65 -3.57 -2.26
C ASP A 96 27.41 -2.55 -1.40
N VAL A 97 27.42 -1.27 -1.80
CA VAL A 97 28.02 -0.19 -1.00
C VAL A 97 27.30 -0.01 0.34
N ASN A 98 25.97 -0.11 0.35
CA ASN A 98 25.16 0.04 1.56
C ASN A 98 25.25 -1.16 2.52
N LYS A 99 25.84 -2.28 2.10
CA LYS A 99 26.09 -3.45 2.97
C LYS A 99 27.19 -3.18 4.01
N MET A 100 28.00 -2.13 3.83
CA MET A 100 29.13 -1.76 4.70
C MET A 100 28.79 -0.70 5.77
N ALA A 101 27.54 -0.23 5.83
CA ALA A 101 27.03 0.64 6.88
C ALA A 101 26.18 -0.14 7.88
#